data_AF-A0AAW5B6J4-F1
#
_entry.id   AF-A0AAW5B6J4-F1
#
_cell.length_a   1.000
_cell.length_b   1.000
_cell.length_c   1.000
_cell.angle_alpha   90.00
_cell.angle_beta   90.00
_cell.angle_gamma   90.00
#
_symmetry.space_group_name_H-M   'P 1'
#
loop_
_entity.id
_entity.type
_entity.pdbx_description
1 polymer ?
#
loop_
_entity_poly.entity_id
_entity_poly.type
_entity_poly.pdbx_seq_one_letter_code
_entity_poly.pdbx_strand_id
1 'polypeptide(L)'
;MLAYYPPYHSKYNPVERAWGVLEQHWNGDILDSQEAVLGFAQGMTWKGNNHCVTLVEEIYETGKKVEKKVMEEDEKMIDRAKGTGKWFVEINPQNCTGALEMGIKV
;
A
#
# COMPACT_ATOMS: atom_id res chain seq x y z
N MET A 1 -10.54 -4.56 9.16
CA MET A 1 -10.84 -3.12 8.91
C MET A 1 -9.60 -2.31 8.55
N LEU A 2 -9.50 -1.85 7.29
CA LEU A 2 -8.59 -0.80 6.81
C LEU A 2 -9.28 0.57 6.98
N ALA A 3 -8.67 1.44 7.79
CA ALA A 3 -9.11 2.82 7.94
C ALA A 3 -8.25 3.73 7.04
N TYR A 4 -8.80 4.19 5.92
CA TYR A 4 -8.20 5.30 5.20
C TYR A 4 -8.64 6.57 5.91
N TYR A 5 -7.69 7.30 6.48
CA TYR A 5 -8.01 8.52 7.18
C TYR A 5 -8.38 9.63 6.17
N PRO A 6 -9.35 10.51 6.47
CA PRO A 6 -9.60 11.69 5.64
C PRO A 6 -8.31 12.50 5.43
N PRO A 7 -8.24 13.35 4.38
CA PRO A 7 -7.10 14.25 4.17
C PRO A 7 -6.69 14.93 5.49
N TYR A 8 -5.38 15.00 5.76
CA TYR A 8 -4.75 15.52 6.99
C TYR A 8 -4.77 14.65 8.25
N HIS A 9 -5.29 13.42 8.19
CA HIS A 9 -5.25 12.48 9.34
C HIS A 9 -4.27 11.31 9.16
N SER A 10 -3.48 11.28 8.07
CA SER A 10 -2.51 10.21 7.79
C SER A 10 -1.45 10.04 8.88
N LYS A 11 -1.10 11.09 9.63
CA LYS A 11 -0.07 11.10 10.69
C LYS A 11 -0.20 9.97 11.73
N TYR A 12 -1.39 9.41 11.93
CA TYR A 12 -1.61 8.33 12.89
C TYR A 12 -1.65 6.93 12.26
N ASN A 13 -1.58 6.81 10.94
CA ASN A 13 -1.56 5.53 10.26
C ASN A 13 -0.27 4.78 10.66
N PRO A 14 -0.36 3.54 11.18
CA PRO A 14 0.82 2.75 11.54
C PRO A 14 1.88 2.65 10.43
N VAL A 15 1.48 2.73 9.16
CA VAL A 15 2.42 2.71 8.02
C VAL A 15 3.37 3.92 8.02
N GLU A 16 2.91 5.11 8.44
CA GLU A 16 3.74 6.31 8.51
C GLU A 16 4.90 6.15 9.49
N ARG A 17 4.74 5.29 10.52
CA ARG A 17 5.84 5.03 11.46
C ARG A 17 6.95 4.21 10.81
N ALA A 18 6.59 3.27 9.94
CA ALA A 18 7.59 2.51 9.18
C ALA A 18 8.33 3.43 8.20
N TRP A 19 7.61 4.32 7.51
CA TRP A 19 8.21 5.37 6.67
C TRP A 19 9.13 6.30 7.45
N GLY A 20 8.72 6.76 8.64
CA GLY A 20 9.57 7.59 9.49
C GLY A 20 10.86 6.88 9.94
N VAL A 21 10.83 5.56 10.15
CA VAL A 21 12.05 4.79 10.42
C VAL A 21 12.94 4.70 9.18
N LEU A 22 12.36 4.51 7.99
CA LEU A 22 13.12 4.50 6.75
C LEU A 22 13.79 5.84 6.49
N GLU A 23 13.05 6.93 6.71
CA GLU A 23 13.57 8.29 6.62
C GLU A 23 14.75 8.52 7.56
N GLN A 24 14.68 8.02 8.79
CA GLN A 24 15.81 8.08 9.73
C GLN A 24 16.96 7.14 9.34
N HIS A 25 16.67 6.00 8.72
CA HIS A 25 17.66 4.97 8.41
C HIS A 25 18.68 5.42 7.37
N TRP A 26 18.24 6.16 6.34
CA TRP A 26 19.12 6.75 5.32
C TRP A 26 19.44 8.23 5.58
N ASN A 27 19.11 8.76 6.77
CA ASN A 27 19.27 10.18 7.05
C ASN A 27 20.76 10.55 7.10
N GLY A 28 21.18 11.45 6.20
CA GLY A 28 22.57 11.86 6.07
C GLY A 28 23.37 11.05 5.06
N ASP A 29 22.79 10.00 4.48
CA ASP A 29 23.38 9.23 3.39
C ASP A 29 23.01 9.80 2.02
N ILE A 30 23.81 9.46 1.01
CA ILE A 30 23.58 9.85 -0.37
C ILE A 30 22.81 8.74 -1.08
N LEU A 31 21.63 9.08 -1.59
CA LEU A 31 20.75 8.20 -2.37
C LEU A 31 20.90 8.50 -3.87
N ASP A 32 22.11 8.33 -4.41
CA ASP A 32 22.46 8.71 -5.78
C ASP A 32 22.23 7.63 -6.84
N SER A 33 21.87 6.41 -6.41
CA SER A 33 21.69 5.26 -7.28
C SER A 33 20.50 4.40 -6.84
N GLN A 34 19.92 3.66 -7.79
CA GLN A 34 18.84 2.71 -7.50
C GLN A 34 19.31 1.63 -6.53
N GLU A 35 20.55 1.16 -6.71
CA GLU A 35 21.20 0.18 -5.85
C GLU A 35 21.34 0.69 -4.41
N ALA A 36 21.75 1.95 -4.22
CA ALA A 36 21.83 2.54 -2.89
C ALA A 36 20.45 2.60 -2.22
N VAL A 37 19.44 3.11 -2.92
CA VAL A 37 18.07 3.22 -2.40
C VAL A 37 17.50 1.85 -2.02
N LEU A 38 17.64 0.85 -2.91
CA LEU A 38 17.18 -0.51 -2.65
C LEU A 38 17.95 -1.14 -1.48
N GLY A 39 19.26 -0.91 -1.38
CA GLY A 39 20.10 -1.38 -0.28
C GLY A 39 19.62 -0.85 1.07
N PHE A 40 19.34 0.45 1.18
CA PHE A 40 18.79 1.04 2.40
C PHE A 40 17.39 0.51 2.72
N ALA A 41 16.51 0.43 1.72
CA ALA A 41 15.15 -0.08 1.92
C ALA A 41 15.15 -1.54 2.40
N GLN A 42 16.03 -2.39 1.86
CA GLN A 42 16.17 -3.80 2.24
C GLN A 42 16.89 -3.98 3.59
N GLY A 43 17.87 -3.13 3.88
CA GLY A 43 18.65 -3.15 5.12
C GLY A 43 17.87 -2.65 6.34
N MET A 44 16.80 -1.88 6.14
CA MET A 44 15.97 -1.39 7.22
C MET A 44 15.19 -2.52 7.92
N THR A 45 15.22 -2.51 9.26
CA THR A 45 14.36 -3.35 10.08
C THR A 45 13.22 -2.54 10.72
N TRP A 46 12.02 -3.12 10.77
CA TRP A 46 10.86 -2.54 11.47
C TRP A 46 10.28 -3.58 12.43
N LYS A 47 10.27 -3.25 13.72
CA LYS A 47 9.86 -4.18 14.80
C LYS A 47 10.58 -5.55 14.72
N GLY A 48 11.86 -5.54 14.34
CA GLY A 48 12.69 -6.74 14.20
C GLY A 48 12.47 -7.55 12.91
N ASN A 49 11.62 -7.08 12.00
CA ASN A 49 11.39 -7.73 10.71
C ASN A 49 12.04 -6.94 9.57
N ASN A 50 12.57 -7.68 8.59
CA ASN A 50 13.05 -7.12 7.33
C ASN A 50 11.89 -6.91 6.36
N HIS A 51 12.05 -5.94 5.47
CA HIS A 51 11.05 -5.63 4.45
C HIS A 51 11.31 -6.46 3.20
N CYS A 52 10.23 -6.83 2.51
CA CYS A 52 10.33 -7.28 1.14
C CYS A 52 10.31 -6.04 0.24
N VAL A 53 11.35 -5.86 -0.57
CA VAL A 53 11.49 -4.71 -1.46
C VAL A 53 11.52 -5.20 -2.89
N THR A 54 10.63 -4.68 -3.72
CA THR A 54 10.56 -4.98 -5.15
C THR A 54 10.67 -3.67 -5.92
N LEU A 55 11.61 -3.60 -6.87
CA LEU A 55 11.69 -2.51 -7.82
C LEU A 55 10.66 -2.75 -8.93
N VAL A 56 9.82 -1.75 -9.18
CA VAL A 56 8.90 -1.73 -10.33
C VAL A 56 9.50 -0.79 -11.36
N GLU A 57 10.00 -1.33 -12.47
CA GLU A 57 10.61 -0.56 -13.56
C GLU A 57 9.57 -0.06 -14.60
N GLU A 58 8.32 -0.47 -14.44
CA GLU A 58 7.23 -0.05 -15.31
C GLU A 58 6.92 1.44 -15.12
N ILE A 59 6.55 2.10 -16.22
CA ILE A 59 6.10 3.49 -16.18
C ILE A 59 4.74 3.54 -15.50
N TYR A 60 4.68 4.21 -14.34
CA TYR A 60 3.42 4.50 -13.68
C TYR A 60 2.65 5.58 -14.44
N GLU A 61 1.75 5.16 -15.32
CA GLU A 61 0.93 6.07 -16.11
C GLU A 61 -0.02 6.88 -15.22
N THR A 62 0.13 8.20 -15.26
CA THR A 62 -0.72 9.13 -14.48
C THR A 62 -2.00 9.47 -15.24
N GLY A 63 -3.04 9.91 -14.52
CA GLY A 63 -4.31 10.31 -15.12
C GLY A 63 -5.24 9.15 -15.51
N LYS A 64 -4.80 7.89 -15.34
CA LYS A 64 -5.67 6.72 -15.45
C LYS A 64 -6.72 6.72 -14.34
N LYS A 65 -7.97 6.47 -14.70
CA LYS A 65 -9.06 6.19 -13.76
C LYS A 65 -9.52 4.76 -13.98
N VAL A 66 -9.72 4.04 -12.89
CA VAL A 66 -10.35 2.72 -12.92
C VAL A 66 -11.75 2.85 -13.54
N GLU A 67 -12.07 1.96 -14.48
CA GLU A 67 -13.39 1.91 -15.08
C GLU A 67 -14.46 1.56 -14.04
N LYS A 68 -15.68 2.09 -14.21
CA LYS A 68 -16.78 1.82 -13.26
C LYS A 68 -17.07 0.34 -13.10
N LYS A 69 -17.00 -0.44 -14.19
CA LYS A 69 -17.25 -1.88 -14.17
C LYS A 69 -16.25 -2.63 -13.30
N VAL A 70 -14.96 -2.28 -13.41
CA VAL A 70 -13.90 -2.87 -12.59
C VAL A 70 -14.12 -2.50 -11.13
N MET A 71 -14.42 -1.24 -10.85
CA MET A 71 -14.71 -0.80 -9.48
C MET A 71 -15.95 -1.51 -8.90
N GLU A 72 -17.00 -1.77 -9.70
CA GLU A 72 -18.18 -2.52 -9.26
C GLU A 72 -17.87 -3.98 -8.89
N GLU A 73 -16.85 -4.58 -9.51
CA GLU A 73 -16.35 -5.90 -9.11
C GLU A 73 -15.56 -5.83 -7.81
N ASP A 74 -14.67 -4.83 -7.67
CA ASP A 74 -13.91 -4.57 -6.45
C ASP A 74 -14.82 -4.32 -5.24
N GLU A 75 -15.90 -3.54 -5.40
CA GLU A 75 -16.87 -3.25 -4.34
C GLU A 75 -17.56 -4.50 -3.78
N LYS A 76 -17.62 -5.62 -4.53
CA LYS A 76 -18.16 -6.89 -3.99
C LYS A 76 -17.24 -7.51 -2.93
N MET A 77 -15.96 -7.17 -2.96
CA MET A 77 -14.94 -7.66 -2.03
C MET A 77 -14.70 -6.72 -0.85
N ILE A 78 -15.18 -5.48 -0.97
CA ILE A 78 -14.91 -4.37 -0.04
C ILE A 78 -16.16 -4.08 0.80
N ASP A 79 -16.11 -4.44 2.07
CA ASP A 79 -17.16 -4.12 3.04
C ASP A 79 -16.97 -2.70 3.56
N ARG A 80 -17.83 -1.76 3.16
CA ARG A 80 -17.78 -0.36 3.62
C ARG A 80 -18.53 -0.19 4.94
N ALA A 81 -17.87 0.38 5.93
CA ALA A 81 -18.49 0.61 7.24
C ALA A 81 -19.64 1.63 7.15
N LYS A 82 -20.79 1.29 7.76
CA LYS A 82 -21.97 2.16 7.78
C LYS A 82 -21.74 3.33 8.74
N GLY A 83 -21.91 4.56 8.26
CA GLY A 83 -21.89 5.78 9.08
C GLY A 83 -20.51 6.44 9.28
N THR A 84 -19.40 5.74 9.04
CA THR A 84 -18.03 6.31 9.17
C THR A 84 -17.50 6.91 7.86
N GLY A 85 -18.33 6.95 6.81
CA GLY A 85 -18.01 7.53 5.51
C GLY A 85 -17.25 6.57 4.60
N LYS A 86 -16.99 7.00 3.36
CA LYS A 86 -16.41 6.19 2.25
C LYS A 86 -14.97 5.70 2.48
N TRP A 87 -14.39 5.93 3.65
CA TRP A 87 -12.96 5.75 3.90
C TRP A 87 -12.64 4.57 4.82
N PHE A 88 -13.65 3.97 5.44
CA PHE A 88 -13.47 2.79 6.28
C PHE A 88 -13.97 1.58 5.51
N VAL A 89 -13.03 0.69 5.21
CA VAL A 89 -13.28 -0.51 4.43
C VAL A 89 -12.76 -1.73 5.15
N GLU A 90 -13.41 -2.84 4.96
CA GLU A 90 -12.96 -4.15 5.41
C GLU A 90 -12.84 -5.03 4.19
N ILE A 91 -11.68 -5.64 4.02
CA ILE A 91 -11.44 -6.59 2.93
C ILE A 91 -11.35 -7.95 3.61
N ASN A 92 -12.36 -8.78 3.36
CA ASN A 92 -12.37 -10.16 3.85
C ASN A 92 -11.75 -11.06 2.76
N PRO A 93 -10.66 -11.78 3.07
CA PRO A 93 -10.03 -12.72 2.12
C PRO A 93 -11.01 -13.74 1.51
N GLN A 94 -12.05 -14.14 2.26
CA GLN A 94 -13.08 -15.05 1.76
C GLN A 94 -13.91 -14.44 0.61
N ASN A 95 -14.21 -13.15 0.69
CA ASN A 95 -14.91 -12.43 -0.38
C ASN A 95 -14.01 -12.22 -1.61
N CYS A 96 -12.69 -12.25 -1.42
CA CYS A 96 -11.69 -12.10 -2.47
C CYS A 96 -11.40 -13.42 -3.22
N THR A 97 -11.73 -14.58 -2.64
CA THR A 97 -11.35 -15.89 -3.20
C THR A 97 -11.97 -16.13 -4.58
N GLY A 98 -13.22 -15.73 -4.79
CA GLY A 98 -13.88 -15.82 -6.10
C GLY A 98 -13.37 -14.83 -7.16
N ALA A 99 -12.68 -13.76 -6.74
CA ALA A 99 -12.11 -12.76 -7.64
C ALA A 99 -10.64 -13.03 -8.01
N LEU A 100 -9.87 -13.60 -7.09
CA LEU A 100 -8.48 -14.00 -7.32
C LEU A 100 -8.38 -15.15 -8.35
N GLU A 101 -9.37 -16.04 -8.40
CA GLU A 101 -9.51 -17.06 -9.45
C GLU A 101 -9.75 -16.46 -10.85
N MET A 102 -10.17 -15.19 -10.95
CA MET A 102 -10.49 -14.54 -12.22
C MET A 102 -9.33 -13.73 -12.85
N GLY A 103 -8.17 -13.56 -12.19
CA GLY A 103 -7.20 -12.63 -12.79
C GLY A 103 -5.82 -12.43 -12.18
N ILE A 104 -5.35 -13.22 -11.22
CA ILE A 104 -3.94 -13.12 -10.80
C ILE A 104 -3.27 -14.48 -10.97
N LYS A 105 -2.83 -14.75 -12.21
CA LYS A 105 -1.65 -15.61 -12.40
C LYS A 105 -0.45 -14.75 -12.04
N VAL A 106 0.13 -15.02 -10.87
CA VAL A 106 1.53 -14.67 -10.62
C VAL A 106 2.40 -15.38 -11.65
#